data_AF-A0A4Y7JC46-F1
#
_entry.id   AF-A0A4Y7JC46-F1
#
_cell.length_a   1.000
_cell.length_b   1.000
_cell.length_c   1.000
_cell.angle_alpha   90.00
_cell.angle_beta   90.00
_cell.angle_gamma   90.00
#
_symmetry.space_group_name_H-M   'P 1'
#
loop_
_entity.id
_entity.type
_entity.pdbx_description
1 polymer ?
#
loop_
_entity_poly.entity_id
_entity_poly.type
_entity_poly.pdbx_seq_one_letter_code
_entity_poly.pdbx_strand_id
1 'polypeptide(L)'
;MIRGFLQFHNFMEVEYLPVVYPNQKESASNFAERTGESIASALNVVQTSHSYGDVMLLMKAAEAKQEKASSYMVELARVDNSLNISTLEALDFLDVFLSMNPGPSGRVEIQEFLRVLRLPFCPLSEKIFAFIDVEKYGTITFRQLSDSIRLAIPDITSEQVSIDD
;
A
#
# COMPACT_ATOMS: atom_id res chain seq x y z
N MET A 1 -9.67 -12.35 -14.88
CA MET A 1 -8.70 -12.12 -15.99
C MET A 1 -8.96 -12.97 -17.24
N ILE A 2 -9.96 -13.88 -17.29
CA ILE A 2 -10.22 -14.71 -18.49
C ILE A 2 -11.06 -13.97 -19.56
N ARG A 3 -11.75 -12.89 -19.20
CA ARG A 3 -12.71 -12.20 -20.08
C ARG A 3 -12.09 -11.55 -21.33
N GLY A 4 -10.86 -11.03 -21.26
CA GLY A 4 -10.20 -10.41 -22.42
C GLY A 4 -9.77 -11.44 -23.48
N PHE A 5 -9.29 -12.61 -23.05
CA PHE A 5 -8.78 -13.65 -23.95
C PHE A 5 -9.86 -14.46 -24.67
N LEU A 6 -11.15 -14.32 -24.29
CA LEU A 6 -12.27 -15.06 -24.88
C LEU A 6 -13.18 -14.20 -25.76
N GLN A 7 -12.85 -12.94 -26.04
CA GLN A 7 -13.62 -12.12 -26.97
C GLN A 7 -13.19 -12.40 -28.42
N PHE A 8 -14.16 -12.69 -29.29
CA PHE A 8 -13.94 -12.85 -30.75
C PHE A 8 -13.34 -11.60 -31.42
N HIS A 9 -13.42 -10.46 -30.74
CA HIS A 9 -12.88 -9.20 -31.20
C HIS A 9 -12.39 -8.38 -30.00
N ASN A 10 -11.11 -8.06 -29.96
CA ASN A 10 -10.49 -7.14 -29.01
C ASN A 10 -9.99 -5.92 -29.78
N PHE A 11 -10.39 -4.72 -29.37
CA PHE A 11 -9.80 -3.48 -29.86
C PHE A 11 -8.62 -3.13 -28.95
N MET A 12 -7.46 -2.90 -29.56
CA MET A 12 -6.27 -2.37 -28.89
C MET A 12 -5.83 -1.12 -29.65
N GLU A 13 -5.63 -0.04 -28.93
CA GLU A 13 -5.01 1.18 -29.42
C GLU A 13 -3.63 1.30 -28.77
N VAL A 14 -2.63 1.66 -29.57
CA VAL A 14 -1.25 1.86 -29.10
C VAL A 14 -0.87 3.30 -29.42
N GLU A 15 -0.60 4.08 -28.39
CA GLU A 15 -0.06 5.43 -28.49
C GLU A 15 1.45 5.40 -28.21
N TYR A 16 2.23 6.03 -29.09
CA TYR A 16 3.66 6.18 -28.90
C TYR A 16 3.96 7.53 -28.27
N LEU A 17 4.41 7.51 -27.02
CA LEU A 17 4.82 8.73 -26.32
C LEU A 17 6.24 9.17 -26.74
N PRO A 18 6.55 10.47 -26.64
CA PRO A 18 7.92 10.96 -26.83
C PRO A 18 8.90 10.26 -25.88
N VAL A 19 10.15 10.11 -26.34
CA VAL A 19 11.21 9.51 -25.53
C VAL A 19 11.52 10.40 -24.32
N VAL A 20 11.41 9.81 -23.13
CA VAL A 20 11.82 10.44 -21.87
C VAL A 20 13.33 10.21 -21.68
N TYR A 21 14.12 11.27 -21.70
CA TYR A 21 15.56 11.20 -21.44
C TYR A 21 15.88 11.44 -19.95
N PRO A 22 16.86 10.73 -19.37
CA PRO A 22 17.30 10.98 -18.00
C PRO A 22 18.07 12.30 -17.89
N ASN A 23 17.90 13.02 -16.79
CA ASN A 23 18.69 14.22 -16.52
C ASN A 23 20.06 13.85 -15.93
N GLN A 24 21.10 14.68 -16.14
CA GLN A 24 22.48 14.38 -15.72
C GLN A 24 22.67 14.09 -14.21
N LYS A 25 21.74 14.54 -13.36
CA LYS A 25 21.79 14.36 -11.90
C LYS A 25 20.62 13.53 -11.34
N GLU A 26 19.81 12.91 -12.20
CA GLU A 26 18.62 12.18 -11.79
C GLU A 26 18.95 10.73 -11.42
N SER A 27 18.38 10.24 -10.32
CA SER A 27 18.48 8.84 -9.93
C SER A 27 17.65 7.94 -10.85
N ALA A 28 17.97 6.65 -10.93
CA ALA A 28 17.18 5.70 -11.71
C ALA A 28 15.71 5.63 -11.23
N SER A 29 15.48 5.75 -9.92
CA SER A 29 14.13 5.76 -9.34
C SER A 29 13.33 6.98 -9.77
N ASN A 30 13.91 8.18 -9.72
CA ASN A 30 13.24 9.42 -10.11
C ASN A 30 12.95 9.42 -11.62
N PHE A 31 13.88 8.88 -12.42
CA PHE A 31 13.67 8.72 -13.85
C PHE A 31 12.51 7.77 -14.18
N ALA A 32 12.43 6.63 -13.47
CA ALA A 32 11.34 5.67 -13.63
C ALA A 32 9.99 6.26 -13.19
N GLU A 33 9.97 7.00 -12.09
CA GLU A 33 8.79 7.71 -11.58
C GLU A 33 8.26 8.69 -12.63
N ARG A 34 9.09 9.62 -13.10
CA ARG A 34 8.73 10.63 -14.12
C ARG A 34 8.29 10.01 -15.46
N THR A 35 8.92 8.90 -15.85
CA THR A 35 8.51 8.15 -17.04
C THR A 35 7.11 7.55 -16.84
N GLY A 36 6.87 6.94 -15.68
CA GLY A 36 5.58 6.38 -15.32
C GLY A 36 4.48 7.44 -15.20
N GLU A 37 4.77 8.62 -14.66
CA GLU A 37 3.84 9.77 -14.63
C GLU A 37 3.42 10.20 -16.04
N SER A 38 4.36 10.23 -16.98
CA SER A 38 4.09 10.58 -18.38
C SER A 38 3.14 9.56 -19.03
N ILE A 39 3.35 8.27 -18.74
CA ILE A 39 2.48 7.17 -19.22
C ILE A 39 1.09 7.26 -18.57
N ALA A 40 1.04 7.45 -17.25
CA ALA A 40 -0.21 7.54 -16.50
C ALA A 40 -1.06 8.73 -16.95
N SER A 41 -0.43 9.87 -17.21
CA SER A 41 -1.07 11.08 -17.74
C SER A 41 -1.69 10.85 -19.11
N ALA A 42 -0.97 10.19 -20.04
CA ALA A 42 -1.49 9.88 -21.36
C ALA A 42 -2.70 8.93 -21.31
N LEU A 43 -2.66 7.96 -20.39
CA LEU A 43 -3.75 7.01 -20.16
C LEU A 43 -4.91 7.58 -19.34
N ASN A 44 -4.80 8.81 -18.82
CA ASN A 44 -5.73 9.42 -17.87
C ASN A 44 -6.01 8.52 -16.64
N VAL A 45 -4.93 7.96 -16.08
CA VAL A 45 -4.95 7.14 -14.87
C VAL A 45 -3.96 7.67 -13.84
N VAL A 46 -4.07 7.19 -12.60
CA VAL A 46 -3.11 7.51 -11.53
C VAL A 46 -2.00 6.46 -11.53
N GLN A 47 -0.76 6.90 -11.35
CA GLN A 47 0.36 5.99 -11.13
C GLN A 47 0.22 5.31 -9.77
N THR A 48 0.41 3.99 -9.73
CA THR A 48 0.45 3.20 -8.49
C THR A 48 1.84 2.62 -8.31
N SER A 49 2.25 2.42 -7.06
CA SER A 49 3.58 1.89 -6.74
C SER A 49 3.49 0.49 -6.17
N HIS A 50 2.79 -0.39 -6.89
CA HIS A 50 2.81 -1.80 -6.55
C HIS A 50 4.15 -2.43 -6.89
N SER A 51 4.65 -3.28 -6.00
CA SER A 51 5.89 -4.02 -6.18
C SER A 51 5.65 -5.53 -6.11
N TYR A 52 6.73 -6.31 -6.28
CA TYR A 52 6.68 -7.75 -6.02
C TYR A 52 6.20 -8.08 -4.60
N GLY A 53 6.48 -7.21 -3.62
CA GLY A 53 6.00 -7.37 -2.26
C GLY A 53 4.48 -7.34 -2.15
N ASP A 54 3.77 -6.57 -2.97
CA ASP A 54 2.30 -6.61 -3.03
C ASP A 54 1.79 -7.97 -3.53
N VAL A 55 2.50 -8.61 -4.45
CA VAL A 55 2.16 -9.97 -4.92
C VAL A 55 2.34 -10.97 -3.78
N MET A 56 3.41 -10.83 -2.98
CA MET A 56 3.62 -11.69 -1.81
C MET A 56 2.53 -11.48 -0.74
N LEU A 57 2.13 -10.24 -0.47
CA LEU A 57 1.01 -9.93 0.44
C LEU A 57 -0.30 -10.54 -0.05
N LEU A 58 -0.59 -10.42 -1.35
CA LEU A 58 -1.77 -11.01 -1.98
C LEU A 58 -1.74 -12.54 -1.85
N MET A 59 -0.62 -13.19 -2.16
CA MET A 59 -0.48 -14.64 -2.05
C MET A 59 -0.71 -15.12 -0.62
N LYS A 60 -0.10 -14.45 0.37
CA LYS A 60 -0.26 -14.78 1.78
C LYS A 60 -1.71 -14.63 2.26
N ALA A 61 -2.39 -13.55 1.84
CA ALA A 61 -3.81 -13.38 2.13
C ALA A 61 -4.69 -14.46 1.47
N ALA A 62 -4.35 -14.89 0.25
CA ALA A 62 -5.04 -15.97 -0.45
C ALA A 62 -4.83 -17.33 0.23
N GLU A 63 -3.61 -17.63 0.70
CA GLU A 63 -3.29 -18.82 1.49
C GLU A 63 -4.04 -18.83 2.84
N ALA A 64 -4.22 -17.65 3.44
CA ALA A 64 -5.08 -17.43 4.61
C ALA A 64 -6.59 -17.44 4.30
N LYS A 65 -6.98 -17.82 3.07
CA LYS A 65 -8.36 -17.96 2.60
C LYS A 65 -9.20 -16.69 2.70
N GLN A 66 -8.57 -15.52 2.57
CA GLN A 66 -9.30 -14.25 2.52
C GLN A 66 -10.04 -14.12 1.19
N GLU A 67 -11.35 -13.89 1.23
CA GLU A 67 -12.20 -13.82 0.03
C GLU A 67 -11.76 -12.71 -0.93
N LYS A 68 -11.27 -11.59 -0.38
CA LYS A 68 -10.78 -10.43 -1.13
C LYS A 68 -9.27 -10.22 -0.95
N ALA A 69 -8.45 -11.22 -1.25
CA ALA A 69 -6.98 -11.14 -1.06
C ALA A 69 -6.30 -9.87 -1.64
N SER A 70 -6.82 -9.28 -2.71
CA SER A 70 -6.29 -8.01 -3.26
C SER A 70 -6.46 -6.81 -2.33
N SER A 71 -7.34 -6.85 -1.31
CA SER A 71 -7.48 -5.77 -0.33
C SER A 71 -6.28 -5.65 0.62
N TYR A 72 -5.35 -6.61 0.59
CA TYR A 72 -4.15 -6.64 1.43
C TYR A 72 -2.91 -6.08 0.72
N MET A 73 -3.02 -5.69 -0.54
CA MET A 73 -1.97 -4.95 -1.25
C MET A 73 -1.94 -3.50 -0.75
N VAL A 74 -0.74 -2.95 -0.54
CA VAL A 74 -0.53 -1.63 0.10
C VAL A 74 0.38 -0.69 -0.71
N GLU A 75 0.67 -1.01 -1.98
CA GLU A 75 1.65 -0.27 -2.81
C GLU A 75 3.02 -0.21 -2.13
N LEU A 76 3.60 -1.39 -1.92
CA LEU A 76 4.72 -1.56 -1.01
C LEU A 76 5.97 -0.78 -1.45
N ALA A 77 6.16 -0.49 -2.75
CA ALA A 77 7.26 0.37 -3.18
C ALA A 77 7.12 1.82 -2.69
N ARG A 78 5.91 2.31 -2.42
CA ARG A 78 5.70 3.60 -1.74
C ARG A 78 5.97 3.53 -0.24
N VAL A 79 5.57 2.43 0.39
CA VAL A 79 5.78 2.21 1.82
C VAL A 79 7.27 2.09 2.15
N ASP A 80 8.00 1.27 1.38
CA ASP A 80 9.43 1.02 1.56
C ASP A 80 10.26 2.31 1.52
N ASN A 81 10.00 3.18 0.53
CA ASN A 81 10.69 4.47 0.40
C ASN A 81 10.43 5.45 1.55
N SER A 82 9.33 5.28 2.31
CA SER A 82 8.95 6.20 3.41
C SER A 82 9.28 5.67 4.81
N LEU A 83 9.33 4.35 4.99
CA LEU A 83 9.49 3.73 6.31
C LEU A 83 10.64 2.72 6.39
N ASN A 84 11.34 2.45 5.29
CA ASN A 84 12.30 1.35 5.16
C ASN A 84 11.74 0.00 5.64
N ILE A 85 10.44 -0.24 5.42
CA ILE A 85 9.81 -1.52 5.74
C ILE A 85 10.11 -2.50 4.61
N SER A 86 10.90 -3.52 4.95
CA SER A 86 11.17 -4.62 4.04
C SER A 86 9.90 -5.42 3.74
N THR A 87 9.91 -6.14 2.61
CA THR A 87 8.80 -7.05 2.27
C THR A 87 8.56 -8.12 3.34
N LEU A 88 9.60 -8.58 4.03
CA LEU A 88 9.46 -9.56 5.11
C LEU A 88 8.73 -8.97 6.32
N GLU A 89 9.09 -7.77 6.75
CA GLU A 89 8.40 -7.08 7.85
C GLU A 89 6.94 -6.79 7.50
N ALA A 90 6.64 -6.44 6.25
CA ALA A 90 5.25 -6.26 5.81
C ALA A 90 4.45 -7.58 5.87
N LEU A 91 5.08 -8.72 5.57
CA LEU A 91 4.45 -10.04 5.68
C LEU A 91 4.25 -10.47 7.13
N ASP A 92 5.17 -10.13 8.03
CA ASP A 92 5.01 -10.35 9.47
C ASP A 92 3.89 -9.47 10.02
N PHE A 93 3.80 -8.23 9.53
CA PHE A 93 2.72 -7.32 9.89
C PHE A 93 1.35 -7.83 9.42
N LEU A 94 1.31 -8.41 8.22
CA LEU A 94 0.12 -9.07 7.71
C LEU A 94 -0.32 -10.24 8.60
N ASP A 95 0.61 -11.04 9.15
CA ASP A 95 0.25 -12.12 10.10
C ASP A 95 -0.44 -11.57 11.36
N VAL A 96 0.09 -10.46 11.90
CA VAL A 96 -0.52 -9.80 13.06
C VAL A 96 -1.94 -9.35 12.72
N PHE A 97 -2.14 -8.72 11.56
CA PHE A 97 -3.48 -8.30 11.12
C PHE A 97 -4.44 -9.48 10.90
N LEU A 98 -3.98 -10.56 10.27
CA LEU A 98 -4.78 -11.77 10.06
C LEU A 98 -5.19 -12.42 11.39
N SER A 99 -4.36 -12.32 12.43
CA SER A 99 -4.69 -12.81 13.79
C SER A 99 -5.81 -12.01 14.48
N MET A 100 -6.17 -10.84 13.93
CA MET A 100 -7.33 -10.03 14.34
C MET A 100 -8.64 -10.51 13.69
N ASN A 101 -8.66 -11.70 13.08
CA ASN A 101 -9.85 -12.32 12.49
C ASN A 101 -10.64 -11.38 11.56
N PRO A 102 -10.02 -10.87 10.47
CA PRO A 102 -10.74 -10.03 9.51
C PRO A 102 -11.96 -10.78 8.96
N GLY A 103 -13.08 -10.07 8.85
CA GLY A 103 -14.30 -10.62 8.25
C GLY A 103 -14.18 -10.81 6.74
N PRO A 104 -15.25 -11.29 6.06
CA PRO A 104 -15.24 -11.55 4.61
C PRO A 104 -14.84 -10.35 3.75
N SER A 105 -15.06 -9.13 4.23
CA SER A 105 -14.67 -7.89 3.56
C SER A 105 -13.18 -7.53 3.70
N GLY A 106 -12.40 -8.34 4.44
CA GLY A 106 -10.99 -8.08 4.76
C GLY A 106 -10.80 -7.04 5.86
N ARG A 107 -11.84 -6.77 6.65
CA ARG A 107 -11.87 -5.71 7.66
C ARG A 107 -11.88 -6.26 9.08
N VAL A 108 -11.23 -5.55 9.99
CA VAL A 108 -11.09 -5.89 11.41
C VAL A 108 -11.94 -4.94 12.25
N GLU A 109 -12.70 -5.51 13.19
CA GLU A 109 -13.47 -4.75 14.19
C GLU A 109 -12.58 -4.28 15.35
N ILE A 110 -12.98 -3.19 16.01
CA ILE A 110 -12.24 -2.62 17.14
C ILE A 110 -11.97 -3.64 18.26
N GLN A 111 -12.92 -4.54 18.53
CA GLN A 111 -12.78 -5.54 19.60
C GLN A 111 -11.58 -6.47 19.35
N GLU A 112 -11.44 -6.95 18.11
CA GLU A 112 -10.35 -7.84 17.72
C GLU A 112 -9.00 -7.09 17.65
N PHE A 113 -9.01 -5.85 17.15
CA PHE A 113 -7.84 -4.97 17.16
C PHE A 113 -7.29 -4.78 18.59
N LEU A 114 -8.16 -4.39 19.53
CA LEU A 114 -7.76 -4.18 20.92
C LEU A 114 -7.30 -5.48 21.59
N ARG A 115 -7.98 -6.60 21.30
CA ARG A 115 -7.64 -7.93 21.84
C ARG A 115 -6.23 -8.35 21.42
N VAL A 116 -5.90 -8.28 20.14
CA VAL A 116 -4.60 -8.72 19.61
C VAL A 116 -3.47 -7.80 20.07
N LEU A 117 -3.69 -6.48 20.05
CA LEU A 117 -2.69 -5.51 20.53
C LEU A 117 -2.64 -5.38 22.06
N ARG A 118 -3.50 -6.13 22.78
CA ARG A 118 -3.60 -6.12 24.25
C ARG A 118 -3.83 -4.71 24.82
N LEU A 119 -4.63 -3.92 24.12
CA LEU A 119 -5.00 -2.57 24.53
C LEU A 119 -6.25 -2.62 25.40
N PRO A 120 -6.34 -1.81 26.48
CA PRO A 120 -7.54 -1.73 27.28
C PRO A 120 -8.67 -1.06 26.49
N PHE A 121 -9.91 -1.45 26.76
CA PHE A 121 -11.08 -0.74 26.23
C PHE A 121 -11.27 0.57 26.99
N CYS A 122 -10.73 1.66 26.45
CA CYS A 122 -10.77 2.98 27.06
C CYS A 122 -10.76 4.09 25.99
N PRO A 123 -11.09 5.35 26.36
CA PRO A 123 -11.19 6.45 25.40
C PRO A 123 -9.92 6.72 24.59
N LEU A 124 -8.74 6.38 25.13
CA LEU A 124 -7.48 6.51 24.39
C LEU A 124 -7.38 5.48 23.27
N SER A 125 -7.69 4.21 23.56
CA SER A 125 -7.64 3.14 22.57
C SER A 125 -8.70 3.32 21.48
N GLU A 126 -9.88 3.84 21.83
CA GLU A 126 -10.89 4.24 20.85
C GLU A 126 -10.38 5.36 19.93
N LYS A 127 -9.65 6.35 20.47
CA LYS A 127 -9.04 7.41 19.66
C LYS A 127 -7.94 6.89 18.74
N ILE A 128 -7.13 5.93 19.20
CA ILE A 128 -6.11 5.26 18.37
C ILE A 128 -6.80 4.53 17.21
N PHE A 129 -7.86 3.76 17.50
CA PHE A 129 -8.62 3.09 16.45
C PHE A 129 -9.27 4.09 15.48
N ALA A 130 -9.87 5.16 15.99
CA ALA A 130 -10.49 6.20 15.17
C ALA A 130 -9.48 6.98 14.31
N PHE A 131 -8.22 7.07 14.72
CA PHE A 131 -7.15 7.61 13.88
C PHE A 131 -6.87 6.71 12.67
N ILE A 132 -6.96 5.39 12.85
CA ILE A 132 -6.73 4.40 11.80
C ILE A 132 -7.96 4.26 10.89
N ASP A 133 -9.17 4.29 11.46
CA ASP A 133 -10.44 4.21 10.73
C ASP A 133 -10.79 5.54 10.04
N VAL A 134 -9.96 5.94 9.07
CA VAL A 134 -10.11 7.18 8.28
C VAL A 134 -11.50 7.27 7.62
N GLU A 135 -12.07 6.14 7.22
CA GLU A 135 -13.37 6.05 6.55
C GLU A 135 -14.56 6.05 7.52
N LYS A 136 -14.32 5.88 8.83
CA LYS A 136 -15.33 5.87 9.89
C LYS A 136 -16.37 4.76 9.74
N TYR A 137 -15.96 3.58 9.30
CA TYR A 137 -16.85 2.42 9.19
C TYR A 137 -16.95 1.58 10.46
N GLY A 138 -16.27 1.96 11.55
CA GLY A 138 -16.15 1.16 12.77
C GLY A 138 -15.26 -0.08 12.59
N THR A 139 -14.56 -0.17 11.45
CA THR A 139 -13.72 -1.29 11.05
C THR A 139 -12.54 -0.79 10.22
N ILE A 140 -11.40 -1.47 10.31
CA ILE A 140 -10.18 -1.06 9.61
C ILE A 140 -9.73 -2.12 8.60
N THR A 141 -9.14 -1.67 7.50
CA THR A 141 -8.45 -2.52 6.53
C THR A 141 -6.96 -2.64 6.84
N PHE A 142 -6.29 -3.64 6.27
CA PHE A 142 -4.84 -3.78 6.38
C PHE A 142 -4.12 -2.54 5.84
N ARG A 143 -4.60 -1.97 4.72
CA ARG A 143 -4.06 -0.74 4.14
C ARG A 143 -4.16 0.45 5.10
N GLN A 144 -5.33 0.70 5.70
CA GLN A 144 -5.49 1.78 6.68
C GLN A 144 -4.53 1.63 7.86
N LEU A 145 -4.35 0.41 8.35
CA LEU A 145 -3.43 0.15 9.44
C LEU A 145 -1.97 0.42 9.03
N SER A 146 -1.55 -0.07 7.86
CA SER A 146 -0.20 0.17 7.31
C SER A 146 0.06 1.67 7.06
N ASP A 147 -0.90 2.39 6.49
CA ASP A 147 -0.81 3.83 6.25
C ASP A 147 -0.75 4.63 7.56
N SER A 148 -1.43 4.15 8.61
CA SER A 148 -1.43 4.82 9.92
C SER A 148 -0.10 4.68 10.65
N ILE A 149 0.57 3.53 10.55
CA ILE A 149 1.93 3.36 11.08
C ILE A 149 2.88 4.34 10.40
N ARG A 150 2.71 4.56 9.09
CA ARG A 150 3.47 5.59 8.35
C ARG A 150 3.32 6.97 8.94
N LEU A 151 2.08 7.37 9.22
CA LEU A 151 1.78 8.71 9.75
C LEU A 151 2.20 8.88 11.22
N ALA A 152 2.27 7.79 11.97
CA ALA A 152 2.63 7.81 13.40
C ALA A 152 4.14 7.89 13.65
N ILE A 153 4.96 7.48 12.68
CA ILE A 153 6.42 7.62 12.72
C ILE A 153 6.78 8.82 11.85
N PRO A 154 7.00 10.02 12.42
CA PRO A 154 7.41 11.18 11.62
C PRO A 154 8.73 10.87 10.91
N ASP A 155 8.81 11.21 9.62
CA ASP A 155 10.02 11.12 8.80
C ASP A 155 11.23 11.71 9.57
N ILE A 156 12.23 10.87 9.82
CA ILE A 156 13.55 11.31 10.31
C ILE A 156 14.35 12.00 9.17
N THR A 157 13.78 12.11 7.98
CA THR A 157 14.45 12.60 6.77
C THR A 157 13.92 13.95 6.31
N SER A 158 14.03 14.98 7.16
CA SER A 158 14.00 16.38 6.68
C SER A 158 14.93 17.35 7.43
N GLU A 159 15.95 16.85 8.12
CA GLU A 159 17.12 17.65 8.51
C GLU A 159 18.37 16.90 8.06
N GLN A 160 18.97 17.35 6.95
CA GLN A 160 20.40 17.34 6.58
C GLN A 160 20.54 17.69 5.09
N VAL A 161 20.06 18.87 4.70
CA VAL A 161 20.61 19.62 3.55
C VAL A 161 20.77 21.07 3.98
N SER A 162 21.73 21.29 4.87
CA SER A 162 22.32 22.61 5.13
C SER A 162 23.51 22.45 6.07
N ILE A 163 24.66 21.99 5.55
CA ILE A 163 25.97 22.33 6.11
C ILE A 163 26.92 22.56 4.92
N ASP A 164 27.10 23.85 4.61
CA ASP A 164 28.30 24.58 4.16
C ASP A 164 29.49 23.76 3.60
N ASP A 165 29.80 23.92 2.30
CA ASP A 165 30.77 24.89 1.71
C ASP A 165 30.90 24.68 0.18
#